data_AF-A0A517L3P8-F1
#
_entry.id   AF-A0A517L3P8-F1
#
_cell.length_a   1.000
_cell.length_b   1.000
_cell.length_c   1.000
_cell.angle_alpha   90.00
_cell.angle_beta   90.00
_cell.angle_gamma   90.00
#
_symmetry.space_group_name_H-M   'P 1'
#
loop_
_entity.id
_entity.type
_entity.pdbx_description
1 polymer ?
#
loop_
_entity_poly.entity_id
_entity_poly.type
_entity_poly.pdbx_seq_one_letter_code
_entity_poly.pdbx_strand_id
1 'polypeptide(L)'
;MRVTRVNDVGSDGMQTKITEIPPRLSLSVCFDMRPGPGAKRQPLHRDEDVWGTKHDRPFRKEDVRQLGVLIAGTRSVRENGATLVIPGSHLWDDERVPREEEAAYAEMEPGSALLFLSGTRHAGGKNGIRDPRDPLARRVLFSYFFAKGYLRQEENMLLSIPREVVLGMDVEMQRLIGYEAAGSHS
;
A
#
# COMPACT_ATOMS: atom_id res chain seq x y z
N MET A 1 -2.46 -4.06 -11.46
CA MET A 1 -1.00 -3.85 -11.60
C MET A 1 -0.37 -5.13 -12.11
N ARG A 2 -0.32 -5.32 -13.43
CA ARG A 2 0.29 -6.50 -14.07
C ARG A 2 1.59 -6.04 -14.70
N VAL A 3 2.66 -6.81 -14.52
CA VAL A 3 3.97 -6.45 -15.07
C VAL A 3 4.20 -7.27 -16.33
N THR A 4 4.51 -6.58 -17.42
CA THR A 4 4.99 -7.17 -18.66
C THR A 4 6.45 -6.80 -18.83
N ARG A 5 7.36 -7.78 -18.84
CA ARG A 5 8.74 -7.57 -19.29
C ARG A 5 8.90 -8.06 -20.72
N VAL A 6 9.57 -7.24 -21.54
CA VAL A 6 10.04 -7.57 -22.89
C VAL A 6 11.56 -7.74 -22.79
N ASN A 7 12.09 -8.89 -23.21
CA ASN A 7 13.54 -9.11 -23.27
C ASN A 7 14.09 -8.69 -24.64
N ASP A 8 15.31 -8.12 -24.67
CA ASP A 8 15.92 -7.50 -25.86
C ASP A 8 16.51 -8.49 -26.89
N VAL A 9 16.75 -7.94 -28.08
CA VAL A 9 16.72 -8.58 -29.40
C VAL A 9 18.12 -9.06 -29.86
N GLY A 10 18.26 -10.35 -30.14
CA GLY A 10 19.38 -10.94 -30.89
C GLY A 10 18.97 -11.25 -32.34
N SER A 11 19.93 -11.27 -33.26
CA SER A 11 19.78 -11.18 -34.72
C SER A 11 19.00 -12.30 -35.45
N ASP A 12 18.50 -13.33 -34.77
CA ASP A 12 17.97 -14.55 -35.43
C ASP A 12 16.52 -14.88 -35.05
N GLY A 13 15.59 -13.95 -35.31
CA GLY A 13 14.18 -14.29 -35.56
C GLY A 13 13.43 -15.03 -34.44
N MET A 14 13.59 -14.66 -33.16
CA MET A 14 12.84 -15.27 -32.06
C MET A 14 11.64 -14.42 -31.59
N GLN A 15 10.54 -15.09 -31.26
CA GLN A 15 9.28 -14.49 -30.82
C GLN A 15 9.42 -13.72 -29.49
N THR A 16 8.73 -12.59 -29.37
CA THR A 16 8.62 -11.81 -28.12
C THR A 16 7.95 -12.65 -27.03
N LYS A 17 8.70 -12.99 -25.97
CA LYS A 17 8.13 -13.67 -24.79
C LYS A 17 7.70 -12.63 -23.75
N ILE A 18 6.39 -12.53 -23.54
CA ILE A 18 5.80 -11.73 -22.46
C ILE A 18 5.76 -12.61 -21.20
N THR A 19 6.40 -12.16 -20.12
CA THR A 19 6.26 -12.78 -18.79
C THR A 19 5.34 -11.92 -17.94
N GLU A 20 4.24 -12.51 -17.48
CA GLU A 20 3.32 -11.87 -16.55
C GLU A 20 3.61 -12.31 -15.12
N ILE A 21 3.79 -11.33 -14.24
CA ILE A 21 3.96 -11.59 -12.80
C ILE A 21 2.78 -10.93 -12.08
N PRO A 22 1.89 -11.70 -11.43
CA PRO A 22 0.75 -11.13 -10.72
C PRO A 22 1.21 -10.33 -9.49
N PRO A 23 0.42 -9.34 -9.03
CA PRO A 23 0.70 -8.65 -7.79
C PRO A 23 0.54 -9.59 -6.59
N ARG A 24 1.23 -9.29 -5.49
CA ARG A 24 1.19 -10.05 -4.24
C ARG A 24 0.78 -9.14 -3.09
N LEU A 25 0.17 -9.71 -2.06
CA LEU A 25 -0.07 -9.00 -0.81
C LEU A 25 1.29 -8.78 -0.13
N SER A 26 1.72 -7.53 -0.04
CA SER A 26 2.99 -7.10 0.54
C SER A 26 2.91 -6.93 2.04
N LEU A 27 1.78 -6.40 2.53
CA LEU A 27 1.57 -6.05 3.93
C LEU A 27 0.09 -6.22 4.29
N SER A 28 -0.18 -6.81 5.46
CA SER A 28 -1.50 -6.82 6.10
C SER A 28 -1.37 -6.35 7.54
N VAL A 29 -1.92 -5.18 7.86
CA VAL A 29 -1.79 -4.58 9.20
C VAL A 29 -3.12 -4.00 9.65
N CYS A 30 -3.41 -4.13 10.95
CA CYS A 30 -4.49 -3.42 11.61
C CYS A 30 -3.89 -2.28 12.44
N PHE A 31 -4.33 -1.05 12.17
CA PHE A 31 -4.00 0.12 12.98
C PHE A 31 -5.13 0.38 13.97
N ASP A 32 -4.89 0.19 15.28
CA ASP A 32 -5.79 0.59 16.36
C ASP A 32 -5.25 1.87 17.01
N MET A 33 -5.78 3.01 16.60
CA MET A 33 -5.36 4.32 17.10
C MET A 33 -6.31 4.82 18.17
N ARG A 34 -5.74 5.22 19.31
CA ARG A 34 -6.47 5.71 20.49
C ARG A 34 -5.87 7.03 20.97
N PRO A 35 -6.61 7.84 21.74
CA PRO A 35 -6.06 9.07 22.32
C PRO A 35 -4.84 8.78 23.18
N GLY A 36 -3.82 9.64 23.10
CA GLY A 36 -2.64 9.55 23.95
C GLY A 36 -1.33 9.88 23.23
N PRO A 37 -0.17 9.63 23.87
CA PRO A 37 1.14 10.02 23.33
C PRO A 37 1.47 9.46 21.93
N GLY A 38 0.87 8.33 21.56
CA GLY A 38 1.03 7.68 20.26
C GLY A 38 0.10 8.20 19.15
N ALA A 39 -0.88 9.05 19.47
CA ALA A 39 -1.85 9.61 18.52
C ALA A 39 -1.29 10.76 17.66
N LYS A 40 0.03 10.83 17.48
CA LYS A 40 0.65 11.91 16.69
C LYS A 40 0.45 11.66 15.21
N ARG A 41 0.39 12.76 14.45
CA ARG A 41 0.40 12.70 12.99
C ARG A 41 1.71 12.11 12.52
N GLN A 42 1.65 11.21 11.53
CA GLN A 42 2.82 10.71 10.82
C GLN A 42 3.38 11.80 9.90
N PRO A 43 4.71 11.80 9.62
CA PRO A 43 5.25 12.62 8.54
C PRO A 43 4.62 12.20 7.20
N LEU A 44 4.48 13.15 6.27
CA LEU A 44 4.08 12.82 4.90
C LEU A 44 5.16 11.98 4.23
N HIS A 45 4.78 10.82 3.73
CA HIS A 45 5.71 9.82 3.16
C HIS A 45 5.09 9.13 1.95
N ARG A 46 5.90 8.29 1.27
CA ARG A 46 5.48 7.35 0.24
C ARG A 46 5.77 5.95 0.77
N ASP A 47 4.84 5.02 0.62
CA ASP A 47 5.07 3.65 1.10
C ASP A 47 6.10 2.91 0.25
N GLU A 48 6.31 3.35 -1.00
CA GLU A 48 7.32 2.74 -1.88
C GLU A 48 8.77 3.12 -1.58
N ASP A 49 8.99 3.95 -0.56
CA ASP A 49 10.32 4.28 -0.04
C ASP A 49 11.03 3.03 0.50
N VAL A 50 10.28 1.98 0.90
CA VAL A 50 10.83 0.68 1.35
C VAL A 50 11.67 -0.03 0.27
N TRP A 51 11.46 0.29 -1.01
CA TRP A 51 12.25 -0.23 -2.13
C TRP A 51 13.28 0.78 -2.66
N GLY A 52 13.45 1.93 -2.00
CA GLY A 52 14.37 2.98 -2.44
C GLY A 52 13.99 3.57 -3.80
N THR A 53 12.68 3.67 -4.07
CA THR A 53 12.17 4.24 -5.33
C THR A 53 12.59 5.70 -5.45
N LYS A 54 13.11 6.08 -6.61
CA LYS A 54 13.46 7.48 -6.94
C LYS A 54 12.46 8.05 -7.93
N HIS A 55 12.12 9.32 -7.76
CA HIS A 55 11.28 10.11 -8.64
C HIS A 55 12.12 11.22 -9.29
N ASP A 56 13.06 10.84 -10.14
CA ASP A 56 14.03 11.73 -10.82
C ASP A 56 13.67 11.99 -12.29
N ARG A 57 12.51 11.50 -12.74
CA ARG A 57 12.00 11.66 -14.10
C ARG A 57 10.47 11.69 -14.10
N PRO A 58 9.83 12.14 -15.21
CA PRO A 58 8.38 12.10 -15.32
C PRO A 58 7.82 10.70 -15.08
N PHE A 59 6.72 10.65 -14.31
CA PHE A 59 6.02 9.43 -13.94
C PHE A 59 5.56 8.65 -15.18
N ARG A 60 5.72 7.32 -15.11
CA ARG A 60 5.19 6.35 -16.06
C ARG A 60 4.38 5.30 -15.30
N LYS A 61 3.40 4.67 -15.97
CA LYS A 61 2.54 3.64 -15.33
C LYS A 61 3.36 2.47 -14.79
N GLU A 62 4.50 2.20 -15.40
CA GLU A 62 5.45 1.16 -15.01
C GLU A 62 6.19 1.50 -13.71
N ASP A 63 6.05 2.72 -13.19
CA ASP A 63 6.69 3.16 -11.94
C ASP A 63 5.88 2.76 -10.71
N VAL A 64 4.57 2.54 -10.85
CA VAL A 64 3.69 2.12 -9.74
C VAL A 64 4.27 0.87 -9.07
N ARG A 65 4.64 0.95 -7.79
CA ARG A 65 5.20 -0.20 -7.06
C ARG A 65 4.14 -1.01 -6.34
N GLN A 66 3.15 -0.32 -5.79
CA GLN A 66 2.17 -0.89 -4.91
C GLN A 66 0.85 -0.12 -4.93
N LEU A 67 -0.26 -0.83 -4.71
CA LEU A 67 -1.57 -0.27 -4.43
C LEU A 67 -1.86 -0.43 -2.94
N GLY A 68 -2.09 0.68 -2.25
CA GLY A 68 -2.57 0.69 -0.86
C GLY A 68 -4.09 0.69 -0.80
N VAL A 69 -4.65 -0.11 0.11
CA VAL A 69 -6.07 -0.19 0.41
C VAL A 69 -6.25 -0.07 1.93
N LEU A 70 -6.87 1.02 2.38
CA LEU A 70 -7.21 1.23 3.79
C LEU A 70 -8.71 1.14 3.97
N ILE A 71 -9.17 0.12 4.70
CA ILE A 71 -10.58 -0.10 5.01
C ILE A 71 -10.87 0.41 6.43
N ALA A 72 -11.89 1.24 6.56
CA ALA A 72 -12.33 1.76 7.84
C ALA A 72 -13.02 0.66 8.67
N GLY A 73 -12.45 0.29 9.82
CA GLY A 73 -13.10 -0.58 10.80
C GLY A 73 -14.00 0.17 11.77
N THR A 74 -13.74 1.47 11.96
CA THR A 74 -14.58 2.42 12.69
C THR A 74 -14.71 3.70 11.86
N ARG A 75 -15.59 4.60 12.28
CA ARG A 75 -15.71 5.92 11.65
C ARG A 75 -14.36 6.67 11.74
N SER A 76 -13.90 7.14 10.59
CA SER A 76 -12.65 7.88 10.41
C SER A 76 -13.01 9.30 10.00
N VAL A 77 -12.68 10.26 10.85
CA VAL A 77 -12.93 11.70 10.63
C VAL A 77 -11.64 12.49 10.90
N ARG A 78 -11.57 13.72 10.41
CA ARG A 78 -10.38 14.56 10.58
C ARG A 78 -9.94 14.66 12.04
N GLU A 79 -10.88 14.79 12.96
CA GLU A 79 -10.65 14.99 14.39
C GLU A 79 -10.01 13.76 15.06
N ASN A 80 -10.36 12.54 14.63
CA ASN A 80 -9.79 11.30 15.14
C ASN A 80 -8.63 10.76 14.28
N GLY A 81 -8.15 11.60 13.36
CA GLY A 81 -6.90 11.39 12.65
C GLY A 81 -7.05 10.79 11.26
N ALA A 82 -8.19 10.95 10.57
CA ALA A 82 -8.39 10.51 9.19
C ALA A 82 -7.13 10.65 8.32
N THR A 83 -6.89 9.64 7.47
CA THR A 83 -5.68 9.60 6.64
C THR A 83 -5.62 10.84 5.76
N LEU A 84 -4.49 11.54 5.80
CA LEU A 84 -4.19 12.66 4.93
C LEU A 84 -3.62 12.13 3.62
N VAL A 85 -4.12 12.63 2.50
CA VAL A 85 -3.65 12.28 1.15
C VAL A 85 -3.46 13.57 0.37
N ILE A 86 -2.37 13.71 -0.36
CA ILE A 86 -2.18 14.81 -1.32
C ILE A 86 -2.51 14.28 -2.72
N PRO A 87 -3.67 14.61 -3.30
CA PRO A 87 -4.04 14.14 -4.64
C PRO A 87 -3.01 14.58 -5.69
N GLY A 88 -2.68 13.69 -6.62
CA GLY A 88 -1.72 13.96 -7.70
C GLY A 88 -0.23 13.93 -7.29
N SER A 89 0.10 13.77 -6.00
CA SER A 89 1.49 13.77 -5.52
C SER A 89 2.33 12.55 -5.95
N HIS A 90 1.69 11.50 -6.48
CA HIS A 90 2.36 10.38 -7.14
C HIS A 90 3.07 10.78 -8.45
N LEU A 91 2.78 11.97 -8.99
CA LEU A 91 3.42 12.52 -10.17
C LEU A 91 4.61 13.44 -9.85
N TRP A 92 4.83 13.74 -8.58
CA TRP A 92 5.86 14.69 -8.16
C TRP A 92 7.23 14.01 -8.10
N ASP A 93 8.26 14.78 -8.38
CA ASP A 93 9.64 14.41 -8.10
C ASP A 93 9.92 14.34 -6.59
N ASP A 94 11.18 14.03 -6.26
CA ASP A 94 11.67 13.96 -4.87
C ASP A 94 12.05 15.32 -4.28
N GLU A 95 12.27 16.34 -5.10
CA GLU A 95 12.67 17.69 -4.65
C GLU A 95 11.48 18.51 -4.16
N ARG A 96 10.27 18.21 -4.67
CA ARG A 96 9.05 18.90 -4.25
C ARG A 96 8.69 18.62 -2.80
N VAL A 97 8.81 19.65 -1.98
CA VAL A 97 8.39 19.63 -0.57
C VAL A 97 6.85 19.72 -0.49
N PRO A 98 6.17 18.78 0.20
CA PRO A 98 4.74 18.82 0.36
C PRO A 98 4.30 19.87 1.38
N ARG A 99 3.17 20.52 1.14
CA ARG A 99 2.54 21.45 2.08
C ARG A 99 1.27 20.85 2.67
N GLU A 100 0.96 21.21 3.92
CA GLU A 100 -0.15 20.60 4.65
C GLU A 100 -1.52 20.95 4.05
N GLU A 101 -1.65 22.17 3.52
CA GLU A 101 -2.85 22.67 2.86
C GLU A 101 -3.17 21.95 1.54
N GLU A 102 -2.21 21.23 0.95
CA GLU A 102 -2.42 20.42 -0.24
C GLU A 102 -3.05 19.05 0.10
N ALA A 103 -3.14 18.70 1.39
CA ALA A 103 -3.68 17.42 1.84
C ALA A 103 -5.20 17.48 2.07
N ALA A 104 -5.89 16.48 1.53
CA ALA A 104 -7.28 16.16 1.85
C ALA A 104 -7.34 15.07 2.92
N TYR A 105 -8.39 15.09 3.75
CA TYR A 105 -8.66 14.04 4.75
C TYR A 105 -9.62 13.01 4.15
N ALA A 106 -9.21 11.74 4.17
CA ALA A 106 -10.05 10.62 3.79
C ALA A 106 -10.98 10.25 4.95
N GLU A 107 -12.05 11.02 5.09
CA GLU A 107 -13.13 10.71 6.04
C GLU A 107 -13.98 9.54 5.50
N MET A 108 -14.26 8.57 6.35
CA MET A 108 -14.81 7.28 5.95
C MET A 108 -15.74 6.73 7.04
N GLU A 109 -16.86 6.16 6.62
CA GLU A 109 -17.71 5.32 7.47
C GLU A 109 -17.16 3.89 7.53
N PRO A 110 -17.49 3.09 8.57
CA PRO A 110 -17.07 1.69 8.63
C PRO A 110 -17.43 0.92 7.35
N GLY A 111 -16.46 0.19 6.80
CA GLY A 111 -16.58 -0.55 5.55
C GLY A 111 -16.20 0.24 4.29
N SER A 112 -16.10 1.57 4.36
CA SER A 112 -15.52 2.38 3.27
C SER A 112 -14.02 2.09 3.12
N ALA A 113 -13.52 2.28 1.90
CA ALA A 113 -12.11 2.07 1.58
C ALA A 113 -11.49 3.27 0.87
N LEU A 114 -10.27 3.63 1.28
CA LEU A 114 -9.38 4.51 0.54
C LEU A 114 -8.41 3.65 -0.28
N LEU A 115 -8.34 3.92 -1.59
CA LEU A 115 -7.38 3.32 -2.50
C LEU A 115 -6.41 4.39 -3.00
N PHE A 116 -5.11 4.10 -2.99
CA PHE A 116 -4.08 5.03 -3.46
C PHE A 116 -2.82 4.31 -3.95
N LEU A 117 -2.08 4.95 -4.86
CA LEU A 117 -0.78 4.45 -5.32
C LEU A 117 0.28 4.72 -4.27
N SER A 118 1.21 3.80 -4.04
CA SER A 118 2.27 3.90 -3.03
C SER A 118 3.17 5.15 -3.15
N GLY A 119 3.31 5.70 -4.36
CA GLY A 119 4.01 6.96 -4.61
C GLY A 119 3.23 8.22 -4.21
N THR A 120 1.97 8.09 -3.78
CA THR A 120 1.16 9.22 -3.30
C THR A 120 1.62 9.63 -1.92
N ARG A 121 1.97 10.92 -1.75
CA ARG A 121 2.28 11.49 -0.44
C ARG A 121 1.03 11.44 0.46
N HIS A 122 1.17 10.76 1.59
CA HIS A 122 0.07 10.57 2.53
C HIS A 122 0.62 10.42 3.96
N ALA A 123 -0.27 10.46 4.96
CA ALA A 123 0.08 10.28 6.36
C ALA A 123 -1.14 9.88 7.21
N GLY A 124 -0.94 9.08 8.25
CA GLY A 124 -1.90 8.97 9.34
C GLY A 124 -2.05 10.31 10.08
N GLY A 125 -3.28 10.79 10.22
CA GLY A 125 -3.57 12.02 10.93
C GLY A 125 -3.44 11.89 12.44
N LYS A 126 -3.35 13.05 13.10
CA LYS A 126 -3.32 13.14 14.56
C LYS A 126 -4.71 12.83 15.10
N ASN A 127 -4.83 11.89 16.03
CA ASN A 127 -6.06 11.71 16.78
C ASN A 127 -6.11 12.76 17.91
N GLY A 128 -6.97 13.76 17.73
CA GLY A 128 -7.11 14.92 18.62
C GLY A 128 -8.16 14.75 19.71
N ILE A 129 -8.91 13.64 19.72
CA ILE A 129 -9.94 13.36 20.72
C ILE A 129 -9.29 13.22 22.10
N ARG A 130 -9.87 13.85 23.13
CA ARG A 130 -9.30 13.87 24.49
C ARG A 130 -9.97 12.89 25.45
N ASP A 131 -11.30 12.77 25.38
CA ASP A 131 -12.03 11.82 26.23
C ASP A 131 -11.92 10.42 25.60
N PRO A 132 -11.28 9.44 26.25
CA PRO A 132 -11.17 8.08 25.72
C PRO A 132 -12.52 7.35 25.62
N ARG A 133 -13.60 7.90 26.22
CA ARG A 133 -14.96 7.35 26.15
C ARG A 133 -15.76 7.92 24.98
N ASP A 134 -15.26 8.94 24.30
CA ASP A 134 -15.90 9.48 23.10
C ASP A 134 -15.99 8.36 22.03
N PRO A 135 -17.15 8.16 21.36
CA PRO A 135 -17.28 7.16 20.31
C PRO A 135 -16.27 7.30 19.15
N LEU A 136 -15.73 8.50 18.92
CA LEU A 136 -14.71 8.78 17.92
C LEU A 136 -13.28 8.61 18.44
N ALA A 137 -13.09 8.37 19.74
CA ALA A 137 -11.76 8.24 20.35
C ALA A 137 -10.93 7.13 19.71
N ARG A 138 -11.56 5.99 19.39
CA ARG A 138 -10.88 4.85 18.76
C ARG A 138 -11.06 4.90 17.25
N ARG A 139 -9.96 4.83 16.51
CA ARG A 139 -9.95 4.71 15.05
C ARG A 139 -9.25 3.42 14.64
N VAL A 140 -9.99 2.52 14.00
CA VAL A 140 -9.46 1.26 13.45
C VAL A 140 -9.39 1.33 11.93
N LEU A 141 -8.24 1.02 11.35
CA LEU A 141 -8.04 0.84 9.92
C LEU A 141 -7.42 -0.54 9.65
N PHE A 142 -7.96 -1.26 8.67
CA PHE A 142 -7.35 -2.45 8.11
C PHE A 142 -6.63 -2.06 6.82
N SER A 143 -5.32 -2.27 6.77
CA SER A 143 -4.51 -1.94 5.60
C SER A 143 -4.06 -3.19 4.87
N TYR A 144 -4.28 -3.20 3.56
CA TYR A 144 -3.78 -4.21 2.64
C TYR A 144 -3.03 -3.52 1.53
N PHE A 145 -1.80 -3.98 1.30
CA PHE A 145 -0.94 -3.41 0.29
C PHE A 145 -0.56 -4.45 -0.73
N PHE A 146 -0.75 -4.16 -2.00
CA PHE A 146 -0.52 -5.09 -3.11
C PHE A 146 0.65 -4.60 -3.94
N ALA A 147 1.81 -5.24 -3.79
CA ALA A 147 3.04 -4.91 -4.52
C ALA A 147 3.15 -5.70 -5.83
N LYS A 148 4.00 -5.24 -6.74
CA LYS A 148 4.37 -6.01 -7.93
C LYS A 148 5.02 -7.31 -7.48
N GLY A 149 4.65 -8.45 -8.08
CA GLY A 149 5.12 -9.76 -7.59
C GLY A 149 6.63 -10.02 -7.72
N TYR A 150 7.39 -9.15 -8.38
CA TYR A 150 8.86 -9.20 -8.40
C TYR A 150 9.52 -8.37 -7.29
N LEU A 151 8.76 -7.54 -6.57
CA LEU A 151 9.23 -6.80 -5.41
C LEU A 151 9.16 -7.70 -4.18
N ARG A 152 10.13 -7.56 -3.28
CA ARG A 152 10.11 -8.24 -1.99
C ARG A 152 8.94 -7.69 -1.16
N GLN A 153 8.08 -8.57 -0.66
CA GLN A 153 6.99 -8.24 0.26
C GLN A 153 7.55 -7.60 1.53
N GLU A 154 6.89 -6.56 2.04
CA GLU A 154 7.27 -5.86 3.27
C GLU A 154 7.19 -6.79 4.49
N GLU A 155 6.11 -7.56 4.57
CA GLU A 155 5.91 -8.60 5.55
C GLU A 155 6.43 -9.96 5.03
N ASN A 156 7.10 -10.72 5.90
CA ASN A 156 7.56 -12.06 5.56
C ASN A 156 6.44 -13.10 5.77
N MET A 157 5.41 -13.06 4.91
CA MET A 157 4.20 -13.89 5.08
C MET A 157 4.48 -15.40 5.09
N LEU A 158 5.48 -15.86 4.32
CA LEU A 158 5.86 -17.28 4.26
C LEU A 158 6.40 -17.82 5.61
N LEU A 159 6.95 -16.94 6.46
CA LEU A 159 7.42 -17.31 7.80
C LEU A 159 6.46 -16.88 8.92
N SER A 160 5.69 -15.82 8.70
CA SER A 160 4.80 -15.25 9.73
C SER A 160 3.49 -16.02 9.88
N ILE A 161 3.01 -16.69 8.84
CA ILE A 161 1.71 -17.39 8.85
C ILE A 161 1.96 -18.88 9.11
N PRO A 162 1.39 -19.48 10.18
CA PRO A 162 1.54 -20.91 10.44
C PRO A 162 1.06 -21.76 9.26
N ARG A 163 1.78 -22.84 8.97
CA ARG A 163 1.53 -23.71 7.80
C ARG A 163 0.10 -24.26 7.79
N GLU A 164 -0.42 -24.63 8.95
CA GLU A 164 -1.78 -25.13 9.14
C GLU A 164 -2.85 -24.10 8.75
N VAL A 165 -2.57 -22.81 8.94
CA VAL A 165 -3.46 -21.72 8.51
C VAL A 165 -3.42 -21.58 7.00
N VAL A 166 -2.22 -21.61 6.40
CA VAL A 166 -2.04 -21.55 4.93
C VAL A 166 -2.78 -22.68 4.23
N LEU A 167 -2.71 -23.91 4.77
CA LEU A 167 -3.41 -25.07 4.19
C LEU A 167 -4.94 -24.96 4.25
N GLY A 168 -5.48 -24.11 5.14
CA GLY A 168 -6.90 -23.81 5.21
C GLY A 168 -7.35 -22.68 4.28
N MET A 169 -6.42 -21.95 3.65
CA MET A 169 -6.74 -20.89 2.70
C MET A 169 -7.10 -21.47 1.32
N ASP A 170 -7.94 -20.75 0.58
CA ASP A 170 -8.13 -21.04 -0.83
C ASP A 170 -6.84 -20.84 -1.65
N VAL A 171 -6.83 -21.39 -2.87
CA VAL A 171 -5.66 -21.34 -3.75
C VAL A 171 -5.30 -19.89 -4.12
N GLU A 172 -6.28 -19.01 -4.25
CA GLU A 172 -6.05 -17.61 -4.63
C GLU A 172 -5.30 -16.86 -3.53
N MET A 173 -5.68 -17.06 -2.27
CA MET A 173 -5.00 -16.50 -1.09
C MET A 173 -3.60 -17.08 -0.93
N GLN A 174 -3.42 -18.39 -1.10
CA GLN A 174 -2.08 -19.01 -1.09
C GLN A 174 -1.16 -18.38 -2.14
N ARG A 175 -1.65 -18.18 -3.37
CA ARG A 175 -0.91 -17.48 -4.44
C ARG A 175 -0.59 -16.04 -4.05
N LEU A 176 -1.59 -15.33 -3.52
CA LEU A 176 -1.49 -13.91 -3.15
C LEU A 176 -0.43 -13.65 -2.07
N ILE A 177 -0.29 -14.55 -1.09
CA ILE A 177 0.70 -14.42 0.00
C ILE A 177 2.09 -14.97 -0.36
N GLY A 178 2.26 -15.56 -1.56
CA GLY A 178 3.57 -15.92 -2.10
C GLY A 178 3.85 -17.41 -2.35
N TYR A 179 2.86 -18.31 -2.22
CA TYR A 179 3.02 -19.75 -2.53
C TYR A 179 2.93 -20.07 -4.04
N GLU A 180 2.98 -19.06 -4.91
CA GLU A 180 3.07 -19.23 -6.36
C GLU A 180 4.50 -19.01 -6.86
N ALA A 181 4.94 -19.84 -7.81
CA ALA A 181 6.18 -19.61 -8.53
C ALA A 181 6.08 -18.32 -9.37
N ALA A 182 7.10 -17.45 -9.31
CA ALA A 182 7.13 -16.27 -10.15
C ALA A 182 7.41 -16.67 -11.61
N GLY A 183 6.50 -16.33 -12.54
CA GLY A 183 6.73 -16.48 -13.99
C GLY A 183 6.87 -17.93 -14.48
N SER A 184 5.95 -18.82 -14.09
CA SER A 184 5.94 -20.20 -14.57
C SER A 184 5.84 -20.26 -16.10
N HIS A 185 6.70 -21.07 -16.71
CA HIS A 185 6.78 -21.33 -18.15
C HIS A 185 5.70 -22.33 -18.57
N SER A 186 4.43 -21.99 -18.38
CA SER A 186 3.30 -22.75 -18.93
C SER A 186 2.93 -22.19 -20.30
#